data_AF-A0A969VKT1-F1
#
_entry.id   AF-A0A969VKT1-F1
#
_cell.length_a   1.000
_cell.length_b   1.000
_cell.length_c   1.000
_cell.angle_alpha   90.00
_cell.angle_beta   90.00
_cell.angle_gamma   90.00
#
_symmetry.space_group_name_H-M   'P 1'
#
loop_
_entity.id
_entity.type
_entity.pdbx_description
1 polymer ?
#
loop_
_entity_poly.entity_id
_entity_poly.type
_entity_poly.pdbx_seq_one_letter_code
_entity_poly.pdbx_strand_id
1 'polypeptide(L)'
;MQNVVALWSSLDIRRRLIIVGATVAMFLAILGLSRMASQPDMVLLYAGLEPAAAGEVVAALDQRGIVHRVTGDSIFVDAAQRDSLRMALASEGLPAAGGGGYELLDNLSGFGTTSQMFDAAYLRAKEGELARTLLALPEIRAARVHIASAPARAFQPETQASASVTVTTVSGNLSEAQARAIRHLVASAVAGMTPEAVQIIDTVAGLIGGQETADFDSGDAADRAAIIKGNVERLLAARMGPGKSVVEVAVDLVSERESITERTFDPQGRVAISSETEERTGSSTEPGGDVTVASNLPEGDAAAGGQGQSQSSETRERVNYEVSETQREVLRSPGATRRLTVAVMVDGVVTTAADGTRSWAPRSEEELATLRELVASAVGLDEARGDVLTLKSLEFQELPVPEGSVAEAGFLPAMGPLDVLSMVQTAVLAVVALVLGLFVIRPILTSAANRPALASPATPLALPGVGGYSGVALDGEVETGYAIPGYPGQKTSDMAAVEGEEDPATRLRRLIEKRQTESIEILRGWMETDEERV
;
A
#
# COMPACT_ATOMS: atom_id res chain seq x y z
N MET A 1 -51.97 -1.96 59.55
CA MET A 1 -52.30 -3.26 58.89
C MET A 1 -53.81 -3.52 58.76
N GLN A 2 -54.65 -3.30 59.79
CA GLN A 2 -56.08 -3.69 59.78
C GLN A 2 -56.87 -3.29 58.50
N ASN A 3 -56.72 -2.07 57.99
CA ASN A 3 -57.41 -1.61 56.77
C ASN A 3 -57.09 -2.47 55.52
N VAL A 4 -55.87 -3.02 55.42
CA VAL A 4 -55.48 -3.89 54.31
C VAL A 4 -56.20 -5.24 54.41
N VAL A 5 -56.34 -5.78 55.62
CA VAL A 5 -57.06 -7.04 55.89
C VAL A 5 -58.55 -6.89 55.63
N ALA A 6 -59.15 -5.74 55.97
CA ALA A 6 -60.57 -5.44 55.69
C ALA A 6 -60.86 -5.24 54.19
N LEU A 7 -59.94 -4.63 53.44
CA LEU A 7 -60.02 -4.57 51.98
C LEU A 7 -59.83 -5.95 51.35
N TRP A 8 -58.92 -6.78 51.89
CA TRP A 8 -58.73 -8.16 51.42
C TRP A 8 -59.96 -9.04 51.65
N SER A 9 -60.61 -8.92 52.82
CA SER A 9 -61.80 -9.73 53.16
C SER A 9 -63.06 -9.33 52.39
N SER A 10 -63.17 -8.07 51.95
CA SER A 10 -64.30 -7.57 51.14
C SER A 10 -64.15 -7.81 49.63
N LEU A 11 -62.97 -8.22 49.15
CA LEU A 11 -62.75 -8.53 47.74
C LEU A 11 -63.28 -9.93 47.35
N ASP A 12 -63.99 -9.98 46.22
CA ASP A 12 -64.44 -11.21 45.54
C ASP A 12 -63.27 -12.18 45.26
N ILE A 13 -63.54 -13.49 45.31
CA ILE A 13 -62.55 -14.55 45.23
C ILE A 13 -61.73 -14.48 43.93
N ARG A 14 -62.38 -14.08 42.82
CA ARG A 14 -61.73 -13.86 41.51
C ARG A 14 -60.71 -12.73 41.58
N ARG A 15 -61.03 -11.63 42.27
CA ARG A 15 -60.14 -10.48 42.43
C ARG A 15 -58.92 -10.83 43.29
N ARG A 16 -59.08 -11.65 44.34
CA ARG A 16 -57.94 -12.15 45.14
C ARG A 16 -56.98 -12.99 44.29
N LEU A 17 -57.50 -13.91 43.48
CA LEU A 17 -56.70 -14.73 42.57
C LEU A 17 -55.95 -13.87 41.53
N ILE A 18 -56.59 -12.84 40.97
CA ILE A 18 -55.95 -11.90 40.04
C ILE A 18 -54.82 -11.11 40.73
N ILE A 19 -55.04 -10.61 41.95
CA ILE A 19 -54.03 -9.85 42.71
C ILE A 19 -52.81 -10.73 43.05
N VAL A 20 -53.03 -11.97 43.49
CA VAL A 20 -51.95 -12.93 43.79
C VAL A 20 -51.22 -13.37 42.52
N GLY A 21 -51.95 -13.62 41.42
CA GLY A 21 -51.35 -13.91 40.13
C GLY A 21 -50.49 -12.75 39.61
N ALA A 22 -50.94 -11.51 39.78
CA ALA A 22 -50.20 -10.32 39.38
C ALA A 22 -48.92 -10.10 40.20
N THR A 23 -48.93 -10.33 41.52
CA THR A 23 -47.70 -10.21 42.33
C THR A 23 -46.70 -11.33 42.05
N VAL A 24 -47.17 -12.57 41.81
CA VAL A 24 -46.28 -13.67 41.38
C VAL A 24 -45.69 -13.39 39.99
N ALA A 25 -46.50 -12.93 39.04
CA ALA A 25 -46.02 -12.56 37.71
C ALA A 25 -45.00 -11.39 37.76
N MET A 26 -45.25 -10.37 38.60
CA MET A 26 -44.33 -9.27 38.81
C MET A 26 -43.01 -9.75 39.43
N PHE A 27 -43.05 -10.65 40.43
CA PHE A 27 -41.85 -11.22 41.03
C PHE A 27 -41.03 -12.04 40.02
N LEU A 28 -41.68 -12.87 39.20
CA LEU A 28 -41.04 -13.64 38.13
C LEU A 28 -40.44 -12.74 37.04
N ALA A 29 -41.13 -11.64 36.67
CA ALA A 29 -40.60 -10.66 35.72
C ALA A 29 -39.35 -9.95 36.27
N ILE A 30 -39.36 -9.55 37.54
CA ILE A 30 -38.20 -8.96 38.22
C ILE A 30 -37.03 -9.96 38.28
N LEU A 31 -37.29 -11.23 38.60
CA LEU A 31 -36.26 -12.28 38.60
C LEU A 31 -35.68 -12.53 37.21
N GLY A 32 -36.52 -12.51 36.17
CA GLY A 32 -36.11 -12.65 34.77
C GLY A 32 -35.23 -11.49 34.31
N LEU A 33 -35.66 -10.25 34.54
CA LEU A 33 -34.88 -9.05 34.22
C LEU A 33 -33.57 -8.99 35.01
N SER A 34 -33.60 -9.35 36.30
CA SER A 34 -32.40 -9.46 37.13
C SER A 34 -31.39 -10.45 36.54
N ARG A 35 -31.82 -11.65 36.12
CA ARG A 35 -30.93 -12.62 35.46
C ARG A 35 -30.42 -12.16 34.09
N MET A 36 -31.25 -11.48 33.31
CA MET A 36 -30.88 -11.01 31.97
C MET A 36 -29.88 -9.85 32.04
N ALA A 37 -30.08 -8.91 32.98
CA ALA A 37 -29.14 -7.82 33.26
C ALA A 37 -27.87 -8.27 34.01
N SER A 38 -27.77 -9.54 34.42
CA SER A 38 -26.57 -10.11 35.04
C SER A 38 -25.67 -10.89 34.06
N GLN A 39 -25.92 -10.80 32.75
CA GLN A 39 -25.03 -11.37 31.74
C GLN A 39 -23.97 -10.32 31.35
N PRO A 40 -22.67 -10.60 31.46
CA PRO A 40 -21.63 -9.65 31.06
C PRO A 40 -21.64 -9.49 29.53
N ASP A 41 -21.59 -8.23 29.08
CA ASP A 41 -21.43 -7.92 27.66
C ASP A 41 -20.02 -8.31 27.21
N MET A 42 -19.93 -9.10 26.14
CA MET A 42 -18.73 -9.86 25.79
C MET A 42 -18.15 -9.34 24.47
N VAL A 43 -17.19 -8.42 24.61
CA VAL A 43 -16.62 -7.63 23.53
C VAL A 43 -15.25 -8.17 23.13
N LEU A 44 -14.92 -8.07 21.85
CA LEU A 44 -13.67 -8.53 21.27
C LEU A 44 -12.45 -7.79 21.87
N LEU A 45 -11.53 -8.55 22.48
CA LEU A 45 -10.24 -8.08 22.97
C LEU A 45 -9.21 -8.09 21.84
N TYR A 46 -9.01 -9.26 21.20
CA TYR A 46 -8.10 -9.50 20.08
C TYR A 46 -8.68 -10.56 19.13
N ALA A 47 -8.31 -10.49 17.85
CA ALA A 47 -8.57 -11.47 16.79
C ALA A 47 -7.32 -11.60 15.91
N GLY A 48 -7.23 -12.64 15.08
CA GLY A 48 -6.08 -12.88 14.19
C GLY A 48 -4.80 -13.30 14.92
N LEU A 49 -4.89 -13.77 16.17
CA LEU A 49 -3.71 -14.19 16.94
C LEU A 49 -3.21 -15.57 16.50
N GLU A 50 -1.89 -15.72 16.35
CA GLU A 50 -1.26 -17.03 16.19
C GLU A 50 -1.50 -17.87 17.47
N PRO A 51 -1.78 -19.19 17.39
CA PRO A 51 -2.23 -19.98 18.55
C PRO A 51 -1.31 -19.95 19.78
N ALA A 52 -0.01 -19.72 19.60
CA ALA A 52 0.94 -19.54 20.70
C ALA A 52 0.66 -18.24 21.49
N ALA A 53 0.63 -17.10 20.81
CA ALA A 53 0.34 -15.80 21.43
C ALA A 53 -1.10 -15.72 22.00
N ALA A 54 -2.06 -16.41 21.37
CA ALA A 54 -3.40 -16.57 21.92
C ALA A 54 -3.38 -17.33 23.27
N GLY A 55 -2.58 -18.39 23.38
CA GLY A 55 -2.41 -19.16 24.62
C GLY A 55 -1.79 -18.35 25.76
N GLU A 56 -0.80 -17.51 25.46
CA GLU A 56 -0.17 -16.61 26.44
C GLU A 56 -1.16 -15.56 26.97
N VAL A 57 -1.95 -14.94 26.08
CA VAL A 57 -3.00 -13.99 26.46
C VAL A 57 -4.08 -14.67 27.32
N VAL A 58 -4.50 -15.90 26.99
CA VAL A 58 -5.44 -16.68 27.80
C VAL A 58 -4.87 -16.97 29.18
N ALA A 59 -3.61 -17.42 29.27
CA ALA A 59 -2.96 -17.70 30.55
C ALA A 59 -2.87 -16.45 31.46
N ALA A 60 -2.57 -15.28 30.89
CA ALA A 60 -2.56 -14.01 31.63
C ALA A 60 -3.97 -13.56 32.09
N LEU A 61 -5.02 -13.84 31.30
CA LEU A 61 -6.42 -13.60 31.69
C LEU A 61 -6.86 -14.54 32.82
N ASP A 62 -6.52 -15.82 32.74
CA ASP A 62 -6.81 -16.81 33.79
C ASP A 62 -6.05 -16.52 35.10
N GLN A 63 -4.77 -16.14 35.03
CA GLN A 63 -3.98 -15.74 36.21
C GLN A 63 -4.59 -14.53 36.94
N ARG A 64 -5.26 -13.64 36.20
CA ARG A 64 -6.01 -12.48 36.73
C ARG A 64 -7.45 -12.81 37.13
N GLY A 65 -7.91 -14.05 36.92
CA GLY A 65 -9.26 -14.51 37.28
C GLY A 65 -10.38 -13.95 36.40
N ILE A 66 -10.06 -13.56 35.15
CA ILE A 66 -10.98 -12.84 34.27
C ILE A 66 -11.82 -13.82 33.46
N VAL A 67 -13.15 -13.66 33.53
CA VAL A 67 -14.08 -14.41 32.68
C VAL A 67 -13.89 -13.98 31.23
N HIS A 68 -13.30 -14.87 30.43
CA HIS A 68 -13.04 -14.69 29.01
C HIS A 68 -13.75 -15.78 28.20
N ARG A 69 -13.83 -15.60 26.87
CA ARG A 69 -14.35 -16.60 25.93
C ARG A 69 -13.49 -16.62 24.68
N VAL A 70 -12.96 -17.79 24.33
CA VAL A 70 -12.23 -18.00 23.06
C VAL A 70 -13.19 -18.53 22.00
N THR A 71 -13.05 -18.08 20.75
CA THR A 71 -13.80 -18.61 19.60
C THR A 71 -12.92 -18.50 18.36
N GLY A 72 -12.38 -19.63 17.90
CA GLY A 72 -11.36 -19.64 16.84
C GLY A 72 -10.08 -18.92 17.28
N ASP A 73 -9.66 -17.96 16.48
CA ASP A 73 -8.52 -17.04 16.66
C ASP A 73 -8.86 -15.78 17.49
N SER A 74 -10.08 -15.68 18.02
CA SER A 74 -10.60 -14.49 18.69
C SER A 74 -10.90 -14.70 20.18
N ILE A 75 -10.60 -13.68 20.99
CA ILE A 75 -10.74 -13.67 22.45
C ILE A 75 -11.68 -12.54 22.85
N PHE A 76 -12.73 -12.86 23.60
CA PHE A 76 -13.73 -11.94 24.13
C PHE A 76 -13.61 -11.81 25.65
N VAL A 77 -13.85 -10.60 26.16
CA VAL A 77 -13.86 -10.27 27.60
C VAL A 77 -15.02 -9.31 27.93
N ASP A 78 -15.26 -9.05 29.20
CA ASP A 78 -16.23 -8.06 29.66
C ASP A 78 -15.94 -6.65 29.09
N ALA A 79 -16.97 -6.03 28.52
CA ALA A 79 -16.91 -4.71 27.89
C ALA A 79 -16.31 -3.62 28.79
N ALA A 80 -16.58 -3.65 30.10
CA ALA A 80 -16.07 -2.68 31.06
C ALA A 80 -14.57 -2.83 31.38
N GLN A 81 -13.97 -3.97 30.99
CA GLN A 81 -12.56 -4.29 31.26
C GLN A 81 -11.70 -4.31 30.00
N ARG A 82 -12.28 -4.31 28.80
CA ARG A 82 -11.54 -4.41 27.51
C ARG A 82 -10.29 -3.54 27.43
N ASP A 83 -10.41 -2.23 27.71
CA ASP A 83 -9.31 -1.29 27.45
C ASP A 83 -8.27 -1.26 28.57
N SER A 84 -8.69 -1.43 29.83
CA SER A 84 -7.74 -1.62 30.94
C SER A 84 -6.95 -2.92 30.79
N LEU A 85 -7.56 -3.98 30.26
CA LEU A 85 -6.88 -5.25 29.97
C LEU A 85 -5.94 -5.14 28.76
N ARG A 86 -6.28 -4.39 27.71
CA ARG A 86 -5.31 -4.08 26.63
C ARG A 86 -4.08 -3.37 27.17
N MET A 87 -4.26 -2.35 28.03
CA MET A 87 -3.13 -1.67 28.67
C MET A 87 -2.32 -2.61 29.58
N ALA A 88 -2.99 -3.43 30.39
CA ALA A 88 -2.35 -4.32 31.36
C ALA A 88 -1.67 -5.56 30.74
N LEU A 89 -2.10 -5.98 29.54
CA LEU A 89 -1.41 -7.00 28.73
C LEU A 89 -0.24 -6.38 27.95
N ALA A 90 -0.42 -5.19 27.37
CA ALA A 90 0.66 -4.48 26.67
C ALA A 90 1.84 -4.16 27.61
N SER A 91 1.60 -3.86 28.88
CA SER A 91 2.66 -3.70 29.90
C SER A 91 3.40 -5.00 30.26
N GLU A 92 2.87 -6.15 29.88
CA GLU A 92 3.50 -7.48 30.02
C GLU A 92 4.10 -7.98 28.69
N GLY A 93 4.06 -7.17 27.62
CA GLY A 93 4.51 -7.55 26.28
C GLY A 93 3.52 -8.43 25.50
N LEU A 94 2.28 -8.56 25.97
CA LEU A 94 1.26 -9.45 25.39
C LEU A 94 0.24 -8.69 24.52
N PRO A 95 -0.14 -9.23 23.34
CA PRO A 95 0.35 -10.47 22.72
C PRO A 95 1.78 -10.33 22.19
N ALA A 96 2.58 -11.40 22.30
CA ALA A 96 3.97 -11.41 21.85
C ALA A 96 4.08 -11.18 20.32
N ALA A 97 4.53 -9.99 19.93
CA ALA A 97 4.59 -9.55 18.53
C ALA A 97 5.84 -10.08 17.81
N GLY A 98 5.79 -11.35 17.39
CA GLY A 98 6.82 -11.98 16.57
C GLY A 98 8.02 -12.53 17.34
N GLY A 99 9.12 -12.78 16.64
CA GLY A 99 10.34 -13.34 17.23
C GLY A 99 11.04 -12.37 18.19
N GLY A 100 11.61 -12.91 19.27
CA GLY A 100 12.41 -12.14 20.22
C GLY A 100 13.65 -11.53 19.55
N GLY A 101 13.92 -10.27 19.86
CA GLY A 101 15.09 -9.53 19.38
C GLY A 101 16.25 -9.56 20.38
N TYR A 102 16.85 -8.41 20.67
CA TYR A 102 17.99 -8.34 21.60
C TYR A 102 17.68 -8.76 23.05
N GLU A 103 16.40 -8.79 23.44
CA GLU A 103 15.89 -9.37 24.71
C GLU A 103 16.38 -10.82 24.97
N LEU A 104 16.73 -11.56 23.91
CA LEU A 104 17.31 -12.91 24.03
C LEU A 104 18.68 -12.91 24.72
N LEU A 105 19.43 -11.81 24.70
CA LEU A 105 20.80 -11.73 25.24
C LEU A 105 20.83 -11.44 26.74
N ASP A 106 19.88 -10.65 27.27
CA ASP A 106 19.80 -10.33 28.70
C ASP A 106 19.69 -11.59 29.56
N ASN A 107 18.97 -12.59 29.03
CA ASN A 107 18.73 -13.90 29.62
C ASN A 107 19.96 -14.85 29.58
N LEU A 108 21.05 -14.48 28.89
CA LEU A 108 22.25 -15.32 28.71
C LEU A 108 23.42 -14.93 29.62
N SER A 109 23.16 -14.09 30.63
CA SER A 109 24.09 -13.55 31.63
C SER A 109 24.62 -14.57 32.67
N GLY A 110 24.66 -15.87 32.32
CA GLY A 110 25.03 -16.97 33.21
C GLY A 110 26.46 -17.51 33.04
N PHE A 111 27.00 -18.10 34.11
CA PHE A 111 28.37 -18.67 34.20
C PHE A 111 28.64 -19.88 33.28
N GLY A 112 27.66 -20.31 32.46
CA GLY A 112 27.75 -21.46 31.55
C GLY A 112 27.64 -21.10 30.06
N THR A 113 27.51 -19.83 29.70
CA THR A 113 27.36 -19.40 28.29
C THR A 113 28.68 -19.54 27.55
N THR A 114 28.69 -20.33 26.47
CA THR A 114 29.84 -20.45 25.55
C THR A 114 29.78 -19.40 24.45
N SER A 115 30.92 -19.11 23.78
CA SER A 115 30.94 -18.21 22.62
C SER A 115 29.96 -18.66 21.54
N GLN A 116 29.95 -19.94 21.19
CA GLN A 116 29.04 -20.51 20.18
C GLN A 116 27.55 -20.29 20.53
N MET A 117 27.19 -20.33 21.83
CA MET A 117 25.83 -20.03 22.27
C MET A 117 25.52 -18.53 22.21
N PHE A 118 26.48 -17.67 22.54
CA PHE A 118 26.35 -16.22 22.40
C PHE A 118 26.22 -15.80 20.92
N ASP A 119 27.06 -16.34 20.04
CA ASP A 119 27.05 -16.08 18.60
C ASP A 119 25.71 -16.50 17.97
N ALA A 120 25.21 -17.69 18.31
CA ALA A 120 23.91 -18.19 17.85
C ALA A 120 22.74 -17.34 18.36
N ALA A 121 22.80 -16.86 19.61
CA ALA A 121 21.78 -15.97 20.18
C ALA A 121 21.84 -14.56 19.57
N TYR A 122 23.03 -14.03 19.30
CA TYR A 122 23.23 -12.74 18.64
C TYR A 122 22.71 -12.75 17.20
N LEU A 123 22.93 -13.84 16.45
CA LEU A 123 22.33 -14.04 15.12
C LEU A 123 20.79 -14.10 15.22
N ARG A 124 20.24 -14.91 16.13
CA ARG A 124 18.79 -15.00 16.36
C ARG A 124 18.16 -13.65 16.74
N ALA A 125 18.84 -12.87 17.58
CA ALA A 125 18.41 -11.52 17.94
C ALA A 125 18.42 -10.56 16.74
N LYS A 126 19.43 -10.65 15.87
CA LYS A 126 19.47 -9.89 14.60
C LYS A 126 18.35 -10.28 13.64
N GLU A 127 18.04 -11.57 13.52
CA GLU A 127 16.89 -12.06 12.74
C GLU A 127 15.57 -11.45 13.26
N GLY A 128 15.38 -11.44 14.59
CA GLY A 128 14.23 -10.83 15.25
C GLY A 128 14.12 -9.32 15.03
N GLU A 129 15.19 -8.57 15.26
CA GLU A 129 15.21 -7.11 15.07
C GLU A 129 15.06 -6.69 13.61
N LEU A 130 15.61 -7.44 12.65
CA LEU A 130 15.35 -7.21 11.24
C LEU A 130 13.89 -7.50 10.87
N ALA A 131 13.29 -8.57 11.39
CA ALA A 131 11.87 -8.84 11.21
C ALA A 131 11.00 -7.73 11.81
N ARG A 132 11.32 -7.23 13.02
CA ARG A 132 10.66 -6.06 13.65
C ARG A 132 10.80 -4.79 12.81
N THR A 133 11.98 -4.54 12.26
CA THR A 133 12.24 -3.37 11.38
C THR A 133 11.42 -3.45 10.08
N LEU A 134 11.29 -4.65 9.49
CA LEU A 134 10.45 -4.86 8.30
C LEU A 134 8.96 -4.75 8.61
N LEU A 135 8.51 -5.23 9.78
CA LEU A 135 7.13 -5.08 10.27
C LEU A 135 6.72 -3.62 10.53
N ALA A 136 7.66 -2.68 10.62
CA ALA A 136 7.36 -1.26 10.72
C ALA A 136 6.96 -0.63 9.36
N LEU A 137 7.13 -1.35 8.23
CA LEU A 137 6.66 -0.93 6.92
C LEU A 137 5.17 -1.27 6.78
N PRO A 138 4.28 -0.30 6.49
CA PRO A 138 2.82 -0.49 6.57
C PRO A 138 2.25 -1.48 5.55
N GLU A 139 3.04 -1.86 4.55
CA GLU A 139 2.67 -2.84 3.52
C GLU A 139 2.99 -4.29 3.93
N ILE A 140 3.75 -4.50 5.00
CA ILE A 140 4.20 -5.82 5.46
C ILE A 140 3.34 -6.28 6.65
N ARG A 141 2.59 -7.36 6.45
CA ARG A 141 1.80 -8.04 7.49
C ARG A 141 2.67 -8.97 8.35
N ALA A 142 3.63 -9.66 7.73
CA ALA A 142 4.58 -10.53 8.42
C ALA A 142 5.94 -10.54 7.72
N ALA A 143 7.01 -10.64 8.51
CA ALA A 143 8.37 -10.81 8.02
C ALA A 143 9.07 -11.94 8.80
N ARG A 144 9.88 -12.74 8.10
CA ARG A 144 10.82 -13.70 8.69
C ARG A 144 12.16 -13.55 8.00
N VAL A 145 13.24 -13.40 8.77
CA VAL A 145 14.60 -13.26 8.27
C VAL A 145 15.42 -14.44 8.78
N HIS A 146 16.20 -15.05 7.89
CA HIS A 146 17.16 -16.10 8.23
C HIS A 146 18.55 -15.72 7.75
N ILE A 147 19.55 -15.75 8.63
CA ILE A 147 20.94 -15.36 8.34
C ILE A 147 21.84 -16.59 8.37
N ALA A 148 22.33 -17.01 7.21
CA ALA A 148 23.33 -18.04 7.08
C ALA A 148 24.74 -17.42 7.12
N SER A 149 25.38 -17.49 8.29
CA SER A 149 26.79 -17.09 8.49
C SER A 149 27.61 -18.32 8.91
N ALA A 150 28.80 -18.49 8.31
CA ALA A 150 29.70 -19.57 8.66
C ALA A 150 30.70 -19.10 9.74
N PRO A 151 30.96 -19.89 10.80
CA PRO A 151 31.89 -19.49 11.85
C PRO A 151 33.32 -19.37 11.29
N ALA A 152 33.92 -18.19 11.43
CA ALA A 152 35.25 -17.89 10.91
C ALA A 152 36.30 -18.87 11.47
N ARG A 153 36.99 -19.58 10.57
CA ARG A 153 38.11 -20.47 10.91
C ARG A 153 39.41 -19.80 10.52
N ALA A 154 40.39 -19.75 11.43
CA ALA A 154 41.65 -19.01 11.27
C ALA A 154 42.55 -19.40 10.06
N PHE A 155 42.15 -20.40 9.26
CA PHE A 155 42.87 -20.88 8.07
C PHE A 155 41.94 -21.14 6.88
N GLN A 156 40.72 -20.59 6.87
CA GLN A 156 39.83 -20.61 5.70
C GLN A 156 39.52 -19.17 5.27
N PRO A 157 39.30 -18.92 3.96
CA PRO A 157 38.76 -17.63 3.51
C PRO A 157 37.44 -17.31 4.22
N GLU A 158 37.19 -16.04 4.50
CA GLU A 158 35.89 -15.61 5.01
C GLU A 158 34.79 -16.03 4.03
N THR A 159 33.83 -16.80 4.51
CA THR A 159 32.66 -17.22 3.74
C THR A 159 31.63 -16.12 3.86
N GLN A 160 31.22 -15.53 2.74
CA GLN A 160 30.24 -14.44 2.72
C GLN A 160 28.95 -14.87 3.44
N ALA A 161 28.44 -14.00 4.31
CA ALA A 161 27.15 -14.22 4.94
C ALA A 161 26.03 -14.04 3.91
N SER A 162 25.02 -14.90 3.96
CA SER A 162 23.84 -14.84 3.08
C SER A 162 22.55 -14.79 3.90
N ALA A 163 21.47 -14.27 3.32
CA ALA A 163 20.18 -14.18 4.00
C ALA A 163 19.01 -14.56 3.10
N SER A 164 17.97 -15.10 3.74
CA SER A 164 16.66 -15.33 3.13
C SER A 164 15.62 -14.54 3.90
N VAL A 165 14.90 -13.66 3.20
CA VAL A 165 13.84 -12.80 3.76
C VAL A 165 12.50 -13.26 3.19
N THR A 166 11.63 -13.82 4.03
CA THR A 166 10.25 -14.14 3.64
C THR A 166 9.32 -13.03 4.11
N VAL A 167 8.53 -12.48 3.20
CA VAL A 167 7.62 -11.36 3.43
C VAL A 167 6.19 -11.78 3.08
N THR A 168 5.24 -11.43 3.94
CA THR A 168 3.81 -11.47 3.66
C THR A 168 3.29 -10.04 3.62
N THR A 169 2.81 -9.61 2.46
CA THR A 169 2.22 -8.29 2.25
C THR A 169 0.85 -8.18 2.92
N VAL A 170 0.36 -6.95 3.13
CA VAL A 170 -1.02 -6.68 3.56
C VAL A 170 -2.00 -6.91 2.40
N SER A 171 -1.66 -6.40 1.21
CA SER A 171 -2.46 -6.50 -0.01
C SER A 171 -1.58 -6.32 -1.25
N GLY A 172 -1.80 -7.11 -2.31
CA GLY A 172 -0.98 -7.08 -3.51
C GLY A 172 0.38 -7.79 -3.34
N ASN A 173 1.25 -7.60 -4.31
CA ASN A 173 2.64 -8.07 -4.29
C ASN A 173 3.61 -6.95 -3.87
N LEU A 174 4.75 -7.33 -3.32
CA LEU A 174 5.86 -6.41 -3.03
C LEU A 174 6.45 -5.89 -4.37
N SER A 175 6.64 -4.58 -4.53
CA SER A 175 7.27 -4.04 -5.74
C SER A 175 8.77 -4.31 -5.77
N GLU A 176 9.36 -4.37 -6.96
CA GLU A 176 10.79 -4.64 -7.11
C GLU A 176 11.66 -3.56 -6.44
N ALA A 177 11.24 -2.29 -6.49
CA ALA A 177 11.94 -1.19 -5.80
C ALA A 177 11.95 -1.37 -4.27
N GLN A 178 10.85 -1.84 -3.69
CA GLN A 178 10.77 -2.13 -2.25
C GLN A 178 11.57 -3.38 -1.88
N ALA A 179 11.55 -4.42 -2.72
CA ALA A 179 12.43 -5.57 -2.55
C ALA A 179 13.91 -5.15 -2.60
N ARG A 180 14.31 -4.29 -3.56
CA ARG A 180 15.67 -3.74 -3.65
C ARG A 180 16.04 -2.93 -2.40
N ALA A 181 15.12 -2.13 -1.85
CA ALA A 181 15.33 -1.42 -0.59
C ALA A 181 15.53 -2.38 0.61
N ILE A 182 14.71 -3.42 0.72
CA ILE A 182 14.83 -4.46 1.76
C ILE A 182 16.15 -5.25 1.63
N ARG A 183 16.58 -5.52 0.40
CA ARG A 183 17.86 -6.19 0.07
C ARG A 183 19.04 -5.41 0.63
N HIS A 184 19.11 -4.10 0.33
CA HIS A 184 20.15 -3.22 0.85
C HIS A 184 20.07 -3.04 2.37
N LEU A 185 18.87 -2.94 2.95
CA LEU A 185 18.67 -2.83 4.41
C LEU A 185 19.27 -4.06 5.13
N VAL A 186 18.90 -5.27 4.73
CA VAL A 186 19.38 -6.51 5.36
C VAL A 186 20.88 -6.71 5.15
N ALA A 187 21.39 -6.45 3.93
CA ALA A 187 22.83 -6.50 3.67
C ALA A 187 23.62 -5.50 4.55
N SER A 188 23.12 -4.27 4.71
CA SER A 188 23.78 -3.25 5.56
C SER A 188 23.83 -3.61 7.05
N ALA A 189 22.91 -4.47 7.51
CA ALA A 189 22.81 -4.89 8.91
C ALA A 189 23.73 -6.07 9.29
N VAL A 190 24.32 -6.76 8.31
CA VAL A 190 25.21 -7.92 8.53
C VAL A 190 26.58 -7.64 7.93
N ALA A 191 27.62 -7.59 8.78
CA ALA A 191 28.98 -7.33 8.33
C ALA A 191 29.45 -8.42 7.33
N GLY A 192 30.02 -7.99 6.21
CA GLY A 192 30.48 -8.89 5.14
C GLY A 192 29.39 -9.49 4.25
N MET A 193 28.13 -9.08 4.41
CA MET A 193 27.03 -9.43 3.50
C MET A 193 26.94 -8.43 2.35
N THR A 194 26.79 -8.93 1.12
CA THR A 194 26.53 -8.10 -0.06
C THR A 194 25.05 -8.19 -0.47
N PRO A 195 24.49 -7.21 -1.20
CA PRO A 195 23.07 -7.24 -1.60
C PRO A 195 22.69 -8.50 -2.38
N GLU A 196 23.59 -9.01 -3.21
CA GLU A 196 23.38 -10.17 -4.09
C GLU A 196 23.30 -11.49 -3.28
N ALA A 197 23.80 -11.49 -2.04
CA ALA A 197 23.69 -12.61 -1.10
C ALA A 197 22.36 -12.62 -0.31
N VAL A 198 21.44 -11.69 -0.57
CA VAL A 198 20.14 -11.56 0.12
C VAL A 198 18.98 -11.89 -0.84
N GLN A 199 18.33 -13.03 -0.61
CA GLN A 199 17.16 -13.47 -1.36
C GLN A 199 15.86 -13.02 -0.68
N ILE A 200 14.88 -12.56 -1.45
CA ILE A 200 13.60 -12.03 -0.96
C ILE A 200 12.45 -12.81 -1.58
N ILE A 201 11.60 -13.36 -0.73
CA ILE A 201 10.47 -14.22 -1.12
C ILE A 201 9.19 -13.57 -0.61
N ASP A 202 8.37 -13.07 -1.50
CA ASP A 202 6.99 -12.68 -1.21
C ASP A 202 6.10 -13.93 -1.23
N THR A 203 5.27 -14.13 -0.20
CA THR A 203 4.27 -15.21 -0.18
C THR A 203 3.23 -15.14 -1.30
N VAL A 204 3.06 -13.99 -1.97
CA VAL A 204 2.13 -13.80 -3.10
C VAL A 204 2.83 -13.96 -4.45
N ALA A 205 3.95 -13.27 -4.67
CA ALA A 205 4.65 -13.24 -5.96
C ALA A 205 5.82 -14.23 -6.10
N GLY A 206 6.23 -14.90 -5.02
CA GLY A 206 7.39 -15.79 -5.00
C GLY A 206 8.73 -15.05 -4.84
N LEU A 207 9.78 -15.57 -5.48
CA LEU A 207 11.15 -15.06 -5.35
C LEU A 207 11.35 -13.77 -6.19
N ILE A 208 11.55 -12.62 -5.52
CA ILE A 208 11.70 -11.31 -6.16
C ILE A 208 13.19 -10.96 -6.32
N GLY A 209 13.60 -10.72 -7.56
CA GLY A 209 15.01 -10.44 -7.92
C GLY A 209 15.94 -11.64 -7.72
N GLY A 210 15.43 -12.87 -7.89
CA GLY A 210 16.20 -14.10 -7.69
C GLY A 210 17.26 -14.40 -8.77
N GLN A 211 17.25 -13.67 -9.88
CA GLN A 211 18.27 -13.74 -10.93
C GLN A 211 18.59 -12.34 -11.45
N GLU A 212 19.60 -11.71 -10.86
CA GLU A 212 20.36 -10.65 -11.55
C GLU A 212 21.32 -11.30 -12.55
N THR A 213 20.77 -11.89 -13.63
CA THR A 213 21.55 -12.39 -14.78
C THR A 213 22.06 -11.24 -15.65
N ALA A 214 22.73 -10.26 -15.01
CA ALA A 214 23.29 -9.05 -15.61
C ALA A 214 22.29 -8.20 -16.43
N ASP A 215 20.99 -8.29 -16.13
CA ASP A 215 19.90 -7.65 -16.89
C ASP A 215 19.76 -6.14 -16.58
N PHE A 216 20.85 -5.41 -16.81
CA PHE A 216 20.82 -3.96 -17.02
C PHE A 216 19.95 -3.61 -18.24
N ASP A 217 19.57 -2.33 -18.33
CA ASP A 217 19.01 -1.67 -19.54
C ASP A 217 17.49 -1.82 -19.80
N SER A 218 16.79 -2.78 -19.18
CA SER A 218 15.31 -2.89 -19.32
C SER A 218 14.54 -1.83 -18.53
N GLY A 219 14.87 -1.64 -17.25
CA GLY A 219 14.29 -0.60 -16.40
C GLY A 219 14.72 0.82 -16.79
N ASP A 220 16.02 1.03 -17.02
CA ASP A 220 16.58 2.35 -17.36
C ASP A 220 15.96 2.94 -18.65
N ALA A 221 15.63 2.11 -19.64
CA ALA A 221 14.94 2.55 -20.85
C ALA A 221 13.53 3.09 -20.55
N ALA A 222 12.77 2.38 -19.71
CA ALA A 222 11.40 2.74 -19.32
C ALA A 222 11.36 3.99 -18.42
N ASP A 223 12.21 4.06 -17.40
CA ASP A 223 12.30 5.22 -16.51
C ASP A 223 12.75 6.47 -17.27
N ARG A 224 13.72 6.34 -18.19
CA ARG A 224 14.16 7.45 -19.03
C ARG A 224 13.09 7.88 -20.04
N ALA A 225 12.31 6.94 -20.59
CA ALA A 225 11.13 7.26 -21.40
C ALA A 225 10.09 8.04 -20.60
N ALA A 226 9.78 7.62 -19.37
CA ALA A 226 8.83 8.28 -18.48
C ALA A 226 9.29 9.70 -18.08
N ILE A 227 10.58 9.90 -17.80
CA ILE A 227 11.17 11.23 -17.54
C ILE A 227 11.02 12.14 -18.76
N ILE A 228 11.37 11.66 -19.96
CA ILE A 228 11.26 12.46 -21.20
C ILE A 228 9.78 12.78 -21.49
N LYS A 229 8.88 11.79 -21.39
CA LYS A 229 7.43 11.96 -21.53
C LYS A 229 6.90 13.06 -20.61
N GLY A 230 7.16 12.94 -19.30
CA GLY A 230 6.74 13.94 -18.32
C GLY A 230 7.35 15.33 -18.54
N ASN A 231 8.58 15.43 -19.05
CA ASN A 231 9.20 16.71 -19.40
C ASN A 231 8.44 17.40 -20.56
N VAL A 232 8.12 16.64 -21.62
CA VAL A 232 7.37 17.14 -22.77
C VAL A 232 5.92 17.48 -22.38
N GLU A 233 5.25 16.63 -21.60
CA GLU A 233 3.87 16.87 -21.14
C GLU A 233 3.75 18.15 -20.30
N ARG A 234 4.68 18.42 -19.37
CA ARG A 234 4.68 19.68 -18.59
C ARG A 234 4.89 20.91 -19.46
N LEU A 235 5.74 20.80 -20.48
CA LEU A 235 6.02 21.86 -21.45
C LEU A 235 4.82 22.15 -22.35
N LEU A 236 4.12 21.11 -22.82
CA LEU A 236 2.92 21.22 -23.64
C LEU A 236 1.72 21.73 -22.83
N ALA A 237 1.55 21.27 -21.59
CA ALA A 237 0.51 21.71 -20.68
C ALA A 237 0.60 23.21 -20.34
N ALA A 238 1.81 23.79 -20.34
CA ALA A 238 1.99 25.24 -20.14
C ALA A 238 1.41 26.10 -21.28
N ARG A 239 1.20 25.53 -22.48
CA ARG A 239 0.56 26.22 -23.63
C ARG A 239 -0.89 25.82 -23.83
N MET A 240 -1.26 24.57 -23.55
CA MET A 240 -2.56 23.99 -23.94
C MET A 240 -3.46 23.59 -22.75
N GLY A 241 -2.94 23.63 -21.53
CA GLY A 241 -3.61 23.10 -20.33
C GLY A 241 -3.33 21.60 -20.11
N PRO A 242 -3.51 21.11 -18.86
CA PRO A 242 -3.35 19.68 -18.55
C PRO A 242 -4.36 18.83 -19.32
N GLY A 243 -3.95 17.63 -19.75
CA GLY A 243 -4.80 16.69 -20.47
C GLY A 243 -5.07 17.03 -21.96
N LYS A 244 -4.51 18.13 -22.49
CA LYS A 244 -4.66 18.54 -23.90
C LYS A 244 -3.48 18.14 -24.81
N SER A 245 -2.61 17.26 -24.32
CA SER A 245 -1.58 16.56 -25.09
C SER A 245 -1.42 15.13 -24.58
N VAL A 246 -1.18 14.19 -25.49
CA VAL A 246 -0.71 12.83 -25.18
C VAL A 246 0.66 12.68 -25.81
N VAL A 247 1.64 12.19 -25.03
CA VAL A 247 3.01 12.00 -25.47
C VAL A 247 3.39 10.54 -25.25
N GLU A 248 3.91 9.87 -26.27
CA GLU A 248 4.57 8.58 -26.10
C GLU A 248 6.02 8.66 -26.56
N VAL A 249 6.90 8.02 -25.78
CA VAL A 249 8.35 8.03 -25.98
C VAL A 249 8.84 6.59 -25.93
N ALA A 250 9.50 6.14 -27.00
CA ALA A 250 10.27 4.91 -27.00
C ALA A 250 11.76 5.26 -27.03
N VAL A 251 12.46 4.91 -25.96
CA VAL A 251 13.93 5.03 -25.85
C VAL A 251 14.53 3.66 -26.17
N ASP A 252 15.45 3.62 -27.12
CA ASP A 252 16.22 2.42 -27.46
C ASP A 252 17.65 2.61 -26.94
N LEU A 253 18.09 1.77 -26.01
CA LEU A 253 19.38 1.91 -25.31
C LEU A 253 20.43 0.88 -25.76
N VAL A 254 21.69 1.26 -25.66
CA VAL A 254 22.85 0.41 -25.89
C VAL A 254 23.13 -0.40 -24.62
N SER A 255 22.70 -1.66 -24.62
CA SER A 255 22.98 -2.66 -23.58
C SER A 255 24.40 -3.25 -23.65
N GLU A 256 25.12 -3.00 -24.74
CA GLU A 256 26.48 -3.51 -24.95
C GLU A 256 27.52 -2.73 -24.13
N ARG A 257 28.40 -3.46 -23.44
CA ARG A 257 29.58 -2.91 -22.76
C ARG A 257 30.83 -3.22 -23.56
N GLU A 258 31.48 -2.19 -24.10
CA GLU A 258 32.74 -2.33 -24.82
C GLU A 258 33.93 -1.83 -23.97
N SER A 259 35.08 -2.50 -24.08
CA SER A 259 36.38 -1.92 -23.69
C SER A 259 37.27 -1.87 -24.92
N ILE A 260 37.68 -0.65 -25.30
CA ILE A 260 38.51 -0.42 -26.48
C ILE A 260 39.88 0.04 -25.99
N THR A 261 40.88 -0.83 -26.08
CA THR A 261 42.29 -0.50 -25.80
C THR A 261 42.99 -0.12 -27.11
N GLU A 262 43.01 1.17 -27.41
CA GLU A 262 43.75 1.74 -28.53
C GLU A 262 45.22 1.98 -28.13
N ARG A 263 46.18 1.59 -28.97
CA ARG A 263 47.60 1.87 -28.75
C ARG A 263 48.24 2.41 -30.02
N THR A 264 48.54 3.71 -30.00
CA THR A 264 49.13 4.44 -31.13
C THR A 264 50.60 4.70 -30.88
N PHE A 265 51.46 4.39 -31.84
CA PHE A 265 52.88 4.72 -31.81
C PHE A 265 53.16 5.93 -32.68
N ASP A 266 53.95 6.89 -32.19
CA ASP A 266 54.51 7.95 -33.03
C ASP A 266 55.81 7.47 -33.70
N PRO A 267 55.86 7.33 -35.04
CA PRO A 267 57.08 6.95 -35.76
C PRO A 267 58.11 8.09 -35.88
N GLN A 268 57.84 9.30 -35.39
CA GLN A 268 58.79 10.43 -35.36
C GLN A 268 59.36 10.68 -33.95
N GLY A 269 58.54 10.59 -32.90
CA GLY A 269 58.92 10.67 -31.48
C GLY A 269 59.74 9.48 -30.98
N ARG A 270 60.92 9.25 -31.57
CA ARG A 270 61.88 8.20 -31.19
C ARG A 270 63.01 8.76 -30.34
N VAL A 271 63.37 8.05 -29.27
CA VAL A 271 64.53 8.37 -28.43
C VAL A 271 65.47 7.18 -28.42
N ALA A 272 66.76 7.40 -28.70
CA ALA A 272 67.77 6.34 -28.61
C ALA A 272 68.09 6.05 -27.13
N ILE A 273 67.79 4.83 -26.67
CA ILE A 273 68.05 4.38 -25.30
C ILE A 273 69.51 3.92 -25.16
N SER A 274 70.02 3.23 -26.18
CA SER A 274 71.41 2.76 -26.23
C SER A 274 71.90 2.65 -27.67
N SER A 275 73.19 2.91 -27.87
CA SER A 275 73.93 2.55 -29.08
C SER A 275 75.13 1.68 -28.70
N GLU A 276 75.32 0.59 -29.43
CA GLU A 276 76.48 -0.29 -29.35
C GLU A 276 77.21 -0.27 -30.69
N THR A 277 78.45 0.21 -30.69
CA THR A 277 79.32 0.23 -31.87
C THR A 277 80.46 -0.78 -31.69
N GLU A 278 80.43 -1.86 -32.45
CA GLU A 278 81.50 -2.85 -32.50
C GLU A 278 82.38 -2.59 -33.74
N GLU A 279 83.65 -2.24 -33.52
CA GLU A 279 84.66 -2.09 -34.58
C GLU A 279 85.66 -3.25 -34.54
N ARG A 280 85.79 -3.98 -35.65
CA ARG A 280 86.78 -5.04 -35.82
C ARG A 280 87.70 -4.69 -36.99
N THR A 281 88.92 -4.28 -36.66
CA THR A 281 90.01 -4.13 -37.64
C THR A 281 90.91 -5.37 -37.61
N GLY A 282 90.95 -6.12 -38.70
CA GLY A 282 91.89 -7.22 -38.91
C GLY A 282 92.89 -6.86 -40.00
N SER A 283 94.19 -6.91 -39.70
CA SER A 283 95.26 -6.83 -40.70
C SER A 283 96.06 -8.13 -40.71
N SER A 284 96.10 -8.80 -41.85
CA SER A 284 96.97 -9.95 -42.07
C SER A 284 97.96 -9.62 -43.19
N THR A 285 99.22 -9.47 -42.80
CA THR A 285 100.35 -9.36 -43.71
C THR A 285 100.95 -10.74 -43.86
N GLU A 286 100.60 -11.44 -44.93
CA GLU A 286 101.24 -12.73 -45.25
C GLU A 286 102.66 -12.45 -45.76
N PRO A 287 103.72 -13.05 -45.18
CA PRO A 287 105.04 -13.00 -45.77
C PRO A 287 104.98 -13.69 -47.14
N GLY A 288 105.38 -12.99 -48.20
CA GLY A 288 105.32 -13.47 -49.58
C GLY A 288 106.23 -14.69 -49.82
N GLY A 289 105.76 -15.88 -49.45
CA GLY A 289 106.44 -17.17 -49.58
C GLY A 289 106.43 -17.72 -51.00
N ASP A 290 106.56 -16.83 -51.99
CA ASP A 290 106.54 -17.17 -53.41
C ASP A 290 107.82 -17.91 -53.80
N VAL A 291 107.75 -19.25 -53.78
CA VAL A 291 108.78 -20.18 -54.26
C VAL A 291 108.87 -20.16 -55.79
N THR A 292 109.17 -19.00 -56.35
CA THR A 292 109.44 -18.83 -57.78
C THR A 292 110.73 -19.53 -58.19
N VAL A 293 110.82 -19.89 -59.47
CA VAL A 293 112.00 -20.58 -60.04
C VAL A 293 113.26 -19.70 -60.00
N ALA A 294 113.11 -18.37 -59.90
CA ALA A 294 114.21 -17.42 -59.78
C ALA A 294 115.08 -17.66 -58.53
N SER A 295 114.48 -18.09 -57.42
CA SER A 295 115.16 -18.32 -56.14
C SER A 295 116.18 -19.47 -56.13
N ASN A 296 116.37 -20.18 -57.26
CA ASN A 296 117.35 -21.26 -57.44
C ASN A 296 118.46 -20.93 -58.46
N LEU A 297 118.52 -19.71 -59.01
CA LEU A 297 119.61 -19.28 -59.91
C LEU A 297 120.67 -18.49 -59.12
N PRO A 298 121.97 -18.87 -59.15
CA PRO A 298 123.00 -18.24 -58.30
C PRO A 298 123.23 -16.73 -58.48
N GLU A 299 122.84 -16.14 -59.60
CA GLU A 299 123.11 -14.74 -59.98
C GLU A 299 121.85 -14.02 -60.51
N GLY A 300 120.66 -14.42 -60.02
CA GLY A 300 119.39 -13.76 -60.35
C GLY A 300 119.08 -12.57 -59.44
N ASP A 301 118.88 -11.38 -60.02
CA ASP A 301 118.44 -10.19 -59.30
C ASP A 301 116.98 -10.33 -58.83
N ALA A 302 116.80 -10.73 -57.57
CA ALA A 302 115.52 -11.03 -56.97
C ALA A 302 114.78 -9.75 -56.55
N ALA A 303 114.17 -9.07 -57.53
CA ALA A 303 113.25 -7.95 -57.29
C ALA A 303 112.19 -8.35 -56.24
N ALA A 304 112.02 -7.50 -55.22
CA ALA A 304 111.28 -7.84 -54.01
C ALA A 304 109.83 -8.28 -54.29
N GLY A 305 109.47 -9.48 -53.81
CA GLY A 305 108.11 -10.01 -53.88
C GLY A 305 107.11 -9.08 -53.19
N GLY A 306 106.00 -8.79 -53.86
CA GLY A 306 104.97 -7.88 -53.36
C GLY A 306 104.33 -8.42 -52.07
N GLN A 307 104.41 -7.66 -50.99
CA GLN A 307 103.80 -8.04 -49.72
C GLN A 307 102.27 -7.95 -49.82
N GLY A 308 101.60 -9.09 -49.74
CA GLY A 308 100.14 -9.20 -49.69
C GLY A 308 99.61 -8.72 -48.34
N GLN A 309 99.46 -7.39 -48.18
CA GLN A 309 98.77 -6.82 -47.02
C GLN A 309 97.26 -6.89 -47.25
N SER A 310 96.59 -7.79 -46.54
CA SER A 310 95.13 -7.81 -46.46
C SER A 310 94.67 -7.05 -45.22
N GLN A 311 93.68 -6.18 -45.38
CA GLN A 311 93.09 -5.44 -44.27
C GLN A 311 91.57 -5.42 -44.40
N SER A 312 90.90 -5.87 -43.34
CA SER A 312 89.45 -5.94 -43.21
C SER A 312 89.01 -5.04 -42.07
N SER A 313 87.92 -4.30 -42.27
CA SER A 313 87.30 -3.47 -41.25
C SER A 313 85.80 -3.74 -41.25
N GLU A 314 85.28 -4.30 -40.17
CA GLU A 314 83.84 -4.44 -39.92
C GLU A 314 83.46 -3.44 -38.82
N THR A 315 82.68 -2.41 -39.16
CA THR A 315 82.01 -1.54 -38.19
C THR A 315 80.54 -1.93 -38.14
N ARG A 316 80.04 -2.26 -36.95
CA ARG A 316 78.68 -2.72 -36.70
C ARG A 316 78.04 -1.86 -35.61
N GLU A 317 77.07 -1.05 -35.99
CA GLU A 317 76.28 -0.24 -35.06
C GLU A 317 74.92 -0.90 -34.78
N ARG A 318 74.49 -0.90 -33.51
CA ARG A 318 73.14 -1.26 -33.08
C ARG A 318 72.57 -0.14 -32.22
N VAL A 319 71.55 0.56 -32.71
CA VAL A 319 70.83 1.58 -31.94
C VAL A 319 69.45 1.05 -31.53
N ASN A 320 69.18 1.03 -30.24
CA ASN A 320 67.87 0.70 -29.68
C ASN A 320 67.08 1.99 -29.44
N TYR A 321 65.88 2.08 -30.02
CA TYR A 321 65.00 3.23 -29.87
C TYR A 321 63.77 2.87 -29.04
N GLU A 322 63.42 3.73 -28.09
CA GLU A 322 62.05 3.82 -27.60
C GLU A 322 61.22 4.60 -28.61
N VAL A 323 60.03 4.08 -28.93
CA VAL A 323 58.99 4.80 -29.69
C VAL A 323 57.97 5.33 -28.69
N SER A 324 57.59 6.60 -28.85
CA SER A 324 56.55 7.19 -28.01
C SER A 324 55.21 6.48 -28.28
N GLU A 325 54.71 5.72 -27.30
CA GLU A 325 53.38 5.10 -27.38
C GLU A 325 52.34 5.88 -26.56
N THR A 326 51.14 6.02 -27.13
CA THR A 326 49.95 6.52 -26.44
C THR A 326 48.96 5.38 -26.32
N GLN A 327 48.81 4.84 -25.11
CA GLN A 327 47.73 3.91 -24.78
C GLN A 327 46.50 4.70 -24.35
N ARG A 328 45.35 4.35 -24.92
CA ARG A 328 44.04 4.92 -24.61
C ARG A 328 43.06 3.78 -24.37
N GLU A 329 42.63 3.64 -23.12
CA GLU A 329 41.53 2.74 -22.76
C GLU A 329 40.22 3.53 -22.78
N VAL A 330 39.24 3.06 -23.55
CA VAL A 330 37.90 3.62 -23.61
C VAL A 330 36.89 2.56 -23.17
N LEU A 331 36.47 2.67 -21.91
CA LEU A 331 35.37 1.90 -21.34
C LEU A 331 34.05 2.56 -21.75
N ARG A 332 33.27 1.89 -22.60
CA ARG A 332 31.88 2.28 -22.93
C ARG A 332 30.94 1.51 -22.01
N SER A 333 30.33 2.22 -21.07
CA SER A 333 29.22 1.68 -20.27
C SER A 333 27.95 1.58 -21.13
N PRO A 334 27.05 0.61 -20.82
CA PRO A 334 25.71 0.57 -21.39
C PRO A 334 24.85 1.77 -20.91
N GLY A 335 23.64 1.90 -21.48
CA GLY A 335 22.69 2.99 -21.15
C GLY A 335 22.83 4.26 -22.01
N ALA A 336 23.65 4.22 -23.06
CA ALA A 336 23.68 5.26 -24.10
C ALA A 336 22.45 5.14 -25.01
N THR A 337 21.83 6.25 -25.41
CA THR A 337 20.67 6.21 -26.32
C THR A 337 21.10 5.89 -27.74
N ARG A 338 20.70 4.72 -28.25
CA ARG A 338 20.90 4.29 -29.64
C ARG A 338 19.97 5.03 -30.59
N ARG A 339 18.68 5.15 -30.21
CA ARG A 339 17.63 5.81 -30.99
C ARG A 339 16.49 6.28 -30.09
N LEU A 340 15.84 7.38 -30.46
CA LEU A 340 14.73 7.97 -29.73
C LEU A 340 13.53 8.19 -30.67
N THR A 341 12.38 7.62 -30.34
CA THR A 341 11.13 7.82 -31.10
C THR A 341 10.11 8.51 -30.22
N VAL A 342 9.55 9.62 -30.69
CA VAL A 342 8.55 10.42 -29.96
C VAL A 342 7.31 10.63 -30.83
N ALA A 343 6.16 10.27 -30.28
CA ALA A 343 4.85 10.58 -30.83
C ALA A 343 4.15 11.60 -29.92
N VAL A 344 3.80 12.76 -30.47
CA VAL A 344 3.04 13.81 -29.78
C VAL A 344 1.70 14.01 -30.49
N MET A 345 0.62 13.81 -29.74
CA MET A 345 -0.73 14.15 -30.14
C MET A 345 -1.19 15.37 -29.34
N VAL A 346 -1.72 16.40 -30.02
CA VAL A 346 -2.20 17.64 -29.39
C VAL A 346 -3.65 17.92 -29.74
N ASP A 347 -4.43 18.43 -28.78
CA ASP A 347 -5.81 18.83 -29.07
C ASP A 347 -5.84 20.12 -29.93
N GLY A 348 -6.96 20.32 -30.62
CA GLY A 348 -7.23 21.47 -31.47
C GLY A 348 -7.44 22.77 -30.68
N VAL A 349 -8.11 23.71 -31.33
CA VAL A 349 -8.71 24.87 -30.68
C VAL A 349 -10.22 24.62 -30.62
N VAL A 350 -10.76 24.50 -29.40
CA VAL A 350 -12.21 24.50 -29.19
C VAL A 350 -12.67 25.94 -29.03
N THR A 351 -13.46 26.44 -29.99
CA THR A 351 -14.14 27.72 -29.89
C THR A 351 -15.60 27.52 -29.50
N THR A 352 -15.99 28.09 -28.36
CA THR A 352 -17.40 28.13 -27.92
C THR A 352 -18.05 29.41 -28.43
N ALA A 353 -19.07 29.29 -29.26
CA ALA A 353 -19.86 30.43 -29.72
C ALA A 353 -20.84 30.92 -28.64
N ALA A 354 -21.41 32.11 -28.82
CA ALA A 354 -22.25 32.79 -27.83
C ALA A 354 -23.61 32.11 -27.56
N ASP A 355 -23.96 31.09 -28.35
CA ASP A 355 -25.10 30.19 -28.19
C ASP A 355 -24.79 28.95 -27.33
N GLY A 356 -23.53 28.75 -26.94
CA GLY A 356 -23.04 27.55 -26.23
C GLY A 356 -22.54 26.44 -27.16
N THR A 357 -22.61 26.60 -28.49
CA THR A 357 -22.11 25.61 -29.44
C THR A 357 -20.58 25.56 -29.40
N ARG A 358 -20.01 24.42 -28.98
CA ARG A 358 -18.58 24.12 -29.13
C ARG A 358 -18.29 23.74 -30.58
N SER A 359 -17.28 24.35 -31.18
CA SER A 359 -16.73 23.96 -32.48
C SER A 359 -15.24 23.66 -32.33
N TRP A 360 -14.81 22.51 -32.84
CA TRP A 360 -13.39 22.10 -32.85
C TRP A 360 -12.75 22.47 -34.19
N ALA A 361 -11.53 23.00 -34.14
CA ALA A 361 -10.69 23.23 -35.30
C ALA A 361 -9.27 22.69 -35.04
N PRO A 362 -8.60 22.08 -36.04
CA PRO A 362 -7.20 21.69 -35.91
C PRO A 362 -6.30 22.92 -35.73
N ARG A 363 -5.18 22.72 -35.04
CA ARG A 363 -4.12 23.75 -34.88
C ARG A 363 -3.55 24.18 -36.23
N SER A 364 -3.10 25.43 -36.34
CA SER A 364 -2.43 25.91 -37.56
C SER A 364 -1.09 25.19 -37.76
N GLU A 365 -0.68 25.00 -39.03
CA GLU A 365 0.59 24.36 -39.35
C GLU A 365 1.80 25.13 -38.78
N GLU A 366 1.70 26.46 -38.65
CA GLU A 366 2.69 27.31 -38.01
C GLU A 366 2.83 27.01 -36.50
N GLU A 367 1.73 26.91 -35.74
CA GLU A 367 1.79 26.55 -34.31
C GLU A 367 2.30 25.11 -34.13
N LEU A 368 1.93 24.19 -35.03
CA LEU A 368 2.45 22.81 -35.03
C LEU A 368 3.94 22.74 -35.36
N ALA A 369 4.46 23.61 -36.23
CA ALA A 369 5.89 23.70 -36.52
C ALA A 369 6.69 24.20 -35.32
N THR A 370 6.24 25.28 -34.66
CA THR A 370 6.87 25.79 -33.43
C THR A 370 6.82 24.76 -32.30
N LEU A 371 5.68 24.05 -32.12
CA LEU A 371 5.59 22.96 -31.15
C LEU A 371 6.54 21.80 -31.49
N ARG A 372 6.73 21.45 -32.77
CA ARG A 372 7.69 20.41 -33.19
C ARG A 372 9.13 20.78 -32.83
N GLU A 373 9.54 22.02 -33.11
CA GLU A 373 10.87 22.55 -32.76
C GLU A 373 11.08 22.55 -31.23
N LEU A 374 10.10 23.05 -30.48
CA LEU A 374 10.14 23.12 -29.02
C LEU A 374 10.24 21.72 -28.38
N VAL A 375 9.50 20.74 -28.89
CA VAL A 375 9.60 19.34 -28.43
C VAL A 375 10.94 18.72 -28.82
N ALA A 376 11.42 18.90 -30.05
CA ALA A 376 12.72 18.36 -30.49
C ALA A 376 13.87 18.86 -29.60
N SER A 377 13.87 20.16 -29.27
CA SER A 377 14.85 20.77 -28.36
C SER A 377 14.72 20.26 -26.92
N ALA A 378 13.51 20.06 -26.40
CA ALA A 378 13.29 19.59 -25.03
C ALA A 378 13.60 18.10 -24.83
N VAL A 379 13.50 17.31 -25.90
CA VAL A 379 13.82 15.87 -25.94
C VAL A 379 15.33 15.65 -26.16
N GLY A 380 16.04 16.58 -26.80
CA GLY A 380 17.43 16.40 -27.22
C GLY A 380 17.55 15.47 -28.43
N LEU A 381 16.64 15.64 -29.40
CA LEU A 381 16.55 14.86 -30.63
C LEU A 381 17.80 15.05 -31.50
N ASP A 382 18.36 13.95 -32.01
CA ASP A 382 19.55 13.95 -32.86
C ASP A 382 19.28 13.20 -34.18
N GLU A 383 19.26 13.95 -35.29
CA GLU A 383 19.02 13.38 -36.63
C GLU A 383 20.15 12.42 -37.04
N ALA A 384 21.37 12.55 -36.49
CA ALA A 384 22.48 11.64 -36.77
C ALA A 384 22.37 10.30 -36.03
N ARG A 385 21.55 10.21 -34.97
CA ARG A 385 21.14 8.93 -34.34
C ARG A 385 20.01 8.24 -35.10
N GLY A 386 19.34 8.92 -36.03
CA GLY A 386 18.12 8.44 -36.67
C GLY A 386 16.89 8.53 -35.76
N ASP A 387 16.86 9.53 -34.87
CA ASP A 387 15.71 9.81 -34.01
C ASP A 387 14.51 10.34 -34.84
N VAL A 388 13.28 10.05 -34.37
CA VAL A 388 12.04 10.40 -35.10
C VAL A 388 11.02 11.07 -34.18
N LEU A 389 10.59 12.29 -34.54
CA LEU A 389 9.50 13.01 -33.90
C LEU A 389 8.31 13.15 -34.85
N THR A 390 7.18 12.53 -34.49
CA THR A 390 5.88 12.72 -35.15
C THR A 390 4.99 13.58 -34.27
N LEU A 391 4.50 14.71 -34.81
CA LEU A 391 3.54 15.59 -34.12
C LEU A 391 2.27 15.74 -34.97
N LYS A 392 1.08 15.55 -34.37
CA LYS A 392 -0.22 15.70 -35.03
C LYS A 392 -1.25 16.35 -34.12
N SER A 393 -2.13 17.17 -34.70
CA SER A 393 -3.34 17.66 -34.02
C SER A 393 -4.52 16.75 -34.35
N LEU A 394 -5.23 16.27 -33.33
CA LEU A 394 -6.39 15.39 -33.43
C LEU A 394 -7.39 15.76 -32.33
N GLU A 395 -8.69 15.52 -32.56
CA GLU A 395 -9.74 15.81 -31.57
C GLU A 395 -9.72 14.78 -30.44
N PHE A 396 -9.67 15.26 -29.20
CA PHE A 396 -9.64 14.39 -28.01
C PHE A 396 -11.07 14.10 -27.57
N GLN A 397 -11.43 12.82 -27.45
CA GLN A 397 -12.69 12.43 -26.83
C GLN A 397 -12.61 12.74 -25.33
N GLU A 398 -13.46 13.64 -24.84
CA GLU A 398 -13.70 13.84 -23.41
C GLU A 398 -14.42 12.59 -22.87
N LEU A 399 -13.65 11.54 -22.52
CA LEU A 399 -14.18 10.44 -21.72
C LEU A 399 -14.77 11.06 -20.45
N PRO A 400 -16.04 10.77 -20.10
CA PRO A 400 -16.64 11.30 -18.89
C PRO A 400 -15.90 10.69 -17.69
N VAL A 401 -14.96 11.46 -17.14
CA VAL A 401 -14.28 11.12 -15.89
C VAL A 401 -15.40 10.94 -14.86
N PRO A 402 -15.54 9.77 -14.21
CA PRO A 402 -16.44 9.66 -13.09
C PRO A 402 -15.83 10.48 -11.96
N GLU A 403 -16.23 11.75 -11.85
CA GLU A 403 -15.98 12.56 -10.66
C GLU A 403 -16.56 11.79 -9.48
N GLY A 404 -15.67 11.13 -8.73
CA GLY A 404 -16.06 10.23 -7.66
C GLY A 404 -16.91 11.01 -6.69
N SER A 405 -18.18 10.64 -6.56
CA SER A 405 -19.16 11.37 -5.78
C SER A 405 -18.67 11.49 -4.35
N VAL A 406 -18.11 12.66 -4.01
CA VAL A 406 -17.70 12.98 -2.64
C VAL A 406 -18.94 12.82 -1.77
N ALA A 407 -18.90 11.82 -0.90
CA ALA A 407 -20.04 11.47 -0.07
C ALA A 407 -20.26 12.59 0.95
N GLU A 408 -21.09 13.56 0.57
CA GLU A 408 -21.51 14.65 1.44
C GLU A 408 -22.08 14.03 2.71
N ALA A 409 -21.46 14.31 3.85
CA ALA A 409 -21.72 13.61 5.10
C ALA A 409 -23.14 13.94 5.59
N GLY A 410 -24.09 13.07 5.24
CA GLY A 410 -25.51 13.24 5.53
C GLY A 410 -25.75 13.53 7.01
N PHE A 411 -26.72 14.41 7.28
CA PHE A 411 -26.95 15.09 8.57
C PHE A 411 -27.40 14.19 9.75
N LEU A 412 -27.17 12.87 9.67
CA LEU A 412 -27.71 11.83 10.56
C LEU A 412 -26.66 10.88 11.22
N PRO A 413 -25.41 11.28 11.56
CA PRO A 413 -24.49 10.40 12.30
C PRO A 413 -24.85 10.26 13.79
N ALA A 414 -25.89 10.93 14.27
CA ALA A 414 -26.26 11.02 15.69
C ALA A 414 -27.02 9.80 16.24
N MET A 415 -27.51 8.91 15.37
CA MET A 415 -28.08 7.62 15.78
C MET A 415 -26.98 6.55 15.70
N GLY A 416 -26.41 6.21 16.85
CA GLY A 416 -25.51 5.06 16.98
C GLY A 416 -26.23 3.72 16.68
N PRO A 417 -25.49 2.59 16.70
CA PRO A 417 -26.11 1.27 16.51
C PRO A 417 -27.25 1.07 17.51
N LEU A 418 -28.43 0.72 17.00
CA LEU A 418 -29.65 0.61 17.79
C LEU A 418 -29.52 -0.52 18.81
N ASP A 419 -29.26 -0.18 20.07
CA ASP A 419 -29.21 -1.16 21.16
C ASP A 419 -30.62 -1.72 21.42
N VAL A 420 -30.85 -2.90 20.85
CA VAL A 420 -32.10 -3.67 20.97
C VAL A 420 -32.40 -4.02 22.44
N LEU A 421 -31.38 -4.13 23.30
CA LEU A 421 -31.54 -4.46 24.72
C LEU A 421 -32.27 -3.35 25.48
N SER A 422 -31.87 -2.08 25.26
CA SER A 422 -32.58 -0.91 25.81
C SER A 422 -34.05 -0.83 25.35
N MET A 423 -34.34 -1.24 24.11
CA MET A 423 -35.69 -1.29 23.55
C MET A 423 -36.55 -2.38 24.23
N VAL A 424 -35.97 -3.55 24.52
CA VAL A 424 -36.64 -4.60 25.30
C VAL A 424 -36.89 -4.17 26.74
N GLN A 425 -35.92 -3.51 27.39
CA GLN A 425 -36.06 -3.04 28.77
C GLN A 425 -37.16 -1.98 28.91
N THR A 426 -37.22 -1.01 27.99
CA THR A 426 -38.28 0.02 27.97
C THR A 426 -39.65 -0.56 27.62
N ALA A 427 -39.73 -1.53 26.71
CA ALA A 427 -40.98 -2.23 26.40
C ALA A 427 -41.53 -3.01 27.62
N VAL A 428 -40.68 -3.72 28.38
CA VAL A 428 -41.12 -4.42 29.61
C VAL A 428 -41.61 -3.43 30.66
N LEU A 429 -40.91 -2.31 30.87
CA LEU A 429 -41.36 -1.25 31.78
C LEU A 429 -42.73 -0.68 31.38
N ALA A 430 -42.96 -0.45 30.09
CA ALA A 430 -44.25 0.00 29.58
C ALA A 430 -45.37 -1.02 29.81
N VAL A 431 -45.10 -2.33 29.62
CA VAL A 431 -46.07 -3.40 29.91
C VAL A 431 -46.39 -3.48 31.41
N VAL A 432 -45.39 -3.39 32.29
CA VAL A 432 -45.63 -3.38 33.76
C VAL A 432 -46.44 -2.16 34.18
N ALA A 433 -46.14 -0.98 33.64
CA ALA A 433 -46.91 0.24 33.90
C ALA A 433 -48.37 0.13 33.39
N LEU A 434 -48.58 -0.46 32.21
CA LEU A 434 -49.91 -0.72 31.65
C LEU A 434 -50.72 -1.69 32.51
N VAL A 435 -50.11 -2.78 33.00
CA VAL A 435 -50.75 -3.73 33.92
C VAL A 435 -51.15 -3.06 35.24
N LEU A 436 -50.28 -2.24 35.84
CA LEU A 436 -50.61 -1.47 37.05
C LEU A 436 -51.75 -0.46 36.80
N GLY A 437 -51.70 0.27 35.68
CA GLY A 437 -52.77 1.20 35.28
C GLY A 437 -54.12 0.51 35.11
N LEU A 438 -54.15 -0.63 34.41
CA LEU A 438 -55.36 -1.35 34.06
C LEU A 438 -55.97 -2.15 35.23
N PHE A 439 -55.14 -2.79 36.07
CA PHE A 439 -55.59 -3.71 37.12
C PHE A 439 -55.53 -3.16 38.55
N VAL A 440 -54.81 -2.06 38.80
CA VAL A 440 -54.77 -1.41 40.13
C VAL A 440 -55.45 -0.06 40.10
N ILE A 441 -55.03 0.85 39.22
CA ILE A 441 -55.54 2.23 39.21
C ILE A 441 -56.99 2.28 38.70
N ARG A 442 -57.28 1.68 37.54
CA ARG A 442 -58.62 1.69 36.95
C ARG A 442 -59.73 1.18 37.90
N PRO A 443 -59.64 0.01 38.56
CA PRO A 443 -60.70 -0.45 39.45
C PRO A 443 -60.87 0.40 40.72
N ILE A 444 -59.84 1.10 41.20
CA ILE A 444 -59.97 2.05 42.31
C ILE A 444 -60.79 3.26 41.86
N LEU A 445 -60.47 3.85 40.71
CA LEU A 445 -61.19 5.01 40.16
C LEU A 445 -62.64 4.67 39.77
N THR A 446 -62.89 3.52 39.13
CA THR A 446 -64.26 3.13 38.73
C THR A 446 -65.15 2.72 39.90
N SER A 447 -64.58 2.38 41.07
CA SER A 447 -65.38 2.02 42.25
C SER A 447 -66.07 3.23 42.92
N ALA A 448 -65.70 4.46 42.56
CA ALA A 448 -66.36 5.67 43.05
C ALA A 448 -67.71 5.97 42.36
N ALA A 449 -68.03 5.30 41.24
CA ALA A 449 -69.15 5.68 40.37
C ALA A 449 -70.55 5.23 40.87
N ASN A 450 -70.63 4.34 41.86
CA ASN A 450 -71.93 3.85 42.39
C ASN A 450 -72.30 4.52 43.72
N ARG A 451 -72.91 5.71 43.63
CA ARG A 451 -73.85 6.22 44.64
C ARG A 451 -75.19 6.50 43.95
N PRO A 452 -76.34 5.99 44.46
CA PRO A 452 -77.64 6.29 43.87
C PRO A 452 -78.02 7.75 44.10
N ALA A 453 -78.60 8.39 43.09
CA ALA A 453 -79.21 9.71 43.22
C ALA A 453 -80.57 9.62 43.94
N LEU A 454 -80.98 10.72 44.57
CA LEU A 454 -82.34 10.92 45.10
C LEU A 454 -82.98 12.16 44.44
N ALA A 455 -84.31 12.17 44.40
CA ALA A 455 -85.08 12.92 43.41
C ALA A 455 -85.69 14.25 43.92
N SER A 456 -85.98 15.11 42.95
CA SER A 456 -86.97 16.21 42.97
C SER A 456 -88.25 15.71 42.24
N PRO A 457 -89.46 16.35 42.31
CA PRO A 457 -89.66 17.81 42.36
C PRO A 457 -90.93 18.37 43.08
N ALA A 458 -91.10 19.70 42.96
CA ALA A 458 -92.33 20.50 43.17
C ALA A 458 -92.83 20.64 44.64
N THR A 459 -93.53 21.70 45.06
CA THR A 459 -94.34 22.74 44.36
C THR A 459 -94.03 24.19 44.83
N PRO A 460 -94.52 25.25 44.13
CA PRO A 460 -94.11 26.65 44.35
C PRO A 460 -95.02 27.48 45.27
N LEU A 461 -94.52 28.65 45.72
CA LEU A 461 -95.34 29.82 46.05
C LEU A 461 -94.54 31.14 45.90
N ALA A 462 -95.22 32.25 45.62
CA ALA A 462 -94.69 33.63 45.60
C ALA A 462 -95.19 34.39 46.86
N LEU A 463 -94.86 35.66 47.19
CA LEU A 463 -94.29 36.81 46.46
C LEU A 463 -93.56 37.77 47.49
N PRO A 464 -93.52 39.11 47.35
CA PRO A 464 -92.36 39.97 46.99
C PRO A 464 -91.58 40.67 48.14
N GLY A 465 -90.41 41.25 47.79
CA GLY A 465 -90.19 42.71 47.96
C GLY A 465 -88.99 43.26 48.77
N VAL A 466 -88.37 44.35 48.23
CA VAL A 466 -87.58 45.44 48.91
C VAL A 466 -86.24 45.03 49.58
N GLY A 467 -85.06 45.62 49.38
CA GLY A 467 -84.55 46.88 48.80
C GLY A 467 -83.15 47.21 49.38
N GLY A 468 -82.38 48.12 48.76
CA GLY A 468 -81.02 48.57 49.19
C GLY A 468 -79.88 48.03 48.29
N TYR A 469 -78.98 48.80 47.65
CA TYR A 469 -78.09 49.91 48.08
C TYR A 469 -76.97 49.45 49.05
N SER A 470 -75.66 49.72 48.86
CA SER A 470 -74.90 50.43 47.79
C SER A 470 -73.38 50.08 47.86
N GLY A 471 -72.58 50.42 46.83
CA GLY A 471 -71.09 50.37 46.83
C GLY A 471 -70.51 49.43 45.75
N VAL A 472 -69.96 49.83 44.59
CA VAL A 472 -69.18 51.01 44.10
C VAL A 472 -67.69 50.97 44.51
N ALA A 473 -66.67 51.11 43.63
CA ALA A 473 -66.54 50.98 42.16
C ALA A 473 -65.02 51.05 41.76
N LEU A 474 -64.74 51.34 40.47
CA LEU A 474 -63.46 51.72 39.81
C LEU A 474 -62.49 50.57 39.48
N ASP A 475 -61.82 50.55 38.30
CA ASP A 475 -62.10 51.22 37.00
C ASP A 475 -61.30 50.54 35.86
N GLY A 476 -61.57 50.84 34.58
CA GLY A 476 -60.68 50.45 33.46
C GLY A 476 -61.28 50.28 32.06
N GLU A 477 -61.72 51.36 31.39
CA GLU A 477 -61.84 51.44 29.92
C GLU A 477 -60.49 51.83 29.27
N VAL A 478 -60.22 51.71 27.95
CA VAL A 478 -61.05 51.44 26.74
C VAL A 478 -60.35 50.31 25.89
N GLU A 479 -60.37 50.12 24.56
CA GLU A 479 -60.83 50.87 23.36
C GLU A 479 -61.36 49.92 22.23
N THR A 480 -60.86 50.01 20.99
CA THR A 480 -61.51 49.49 19.76
C THR A 480 -60.57 48.80 18.74
N GLY A 481 -61.14 47.90 17.92
CA GLY A 481 -61.19 48.17 16.45
C GLY A 481 -60.44 47.27 15.44
N TYR A 482 -61.19 46.84 14.39
CA TYR A 482 -60.76 46.52 13.01
C TYR A 482 -59.78 45.34 12.74
N ALA A 483 -59.76 44.65 11.58
CA ALA A 483 -60.82 44.24 10.62
C ALA A 483 -60.29 43.12 9.67
N ILE A 484 -61.21 42.44 8.95
CA ILE A 484 -61.00 41.28 8.03
C ILE A 484 -61.24 41.76 6.57
N PRO A 485 -60.45 41.36 5.53
CA PRO A 485 -60.87 40.27 4.61
C PRO A 485 -59.77 39.49 3.82
N GLY A 486 -60.12 38.31 3.26
CA GLY A 486 -59.24 37.60 2.31
C GLY A 486 -59.60 36.15 1.87
N TYR A 487 -60.71 35.94 1.16
CA TYR A 487 -60.97 34.80 0.23
C TYR A 487 -61.37 35.45 -1.13
N PRO A 488 -61.16 34.85 -2.33
CA PRO A 488 -61.37 33.44 -2.74
C PRO A 488 -60.14 32.83 -3.47
N GLY A 489 -60.13 31.71 -4.21
CA GLY A 489 -61.10 30.68 -4.66
C GLY A 489 -60.36 29.65 -5.56
N GLN A 490 -60.61 28.34 -5.42
CA GLN A 490 -61.52 27.51 -6.25
C GLN A 490 -61.01 27.05 -7.65
N LYS A 491 -60.66 25.75 -7.75
CA LYS A 491 -60.80 24.80 -8.90
C LYS A 491 -60.19 23.44 -8.46
N THR A 492 -60.92 22.37 -8.14
CA THR A 492 -61.82 21.46 -8.90
C THR A 492 -61.13 20.35 -9.72
N SER A 493 -61.57 19.11 -9.45
CA SER A 493 -61.67 17.92 -10.32
C SER A 493 -60.42 17.24 -10.91
N ASP A 494 -60.20 16.01 -10.42
CA ASP A 494 -60.10 14.74 -11.18
C ASP A 494 -59.07 14.55 -12.31
N MET A 495 -58.16 13.58 -12.10
CA MET A 495 -58.02 12.31 -12.85
C MET A 495 -56.87 11.52 -12.18
N ALA A 496 -56.89 10.23 -11.82
CA ALA A 496 -57.61 9.00 -12.19
C ALA A 496 -56.61 7.94 -12.71
N ALA A 497 -56.41 6.89 -11.91
CA ALA A 497 -55.88 5.55 -12.22
C ALA A 497 -54.54 5.37 -13.01
N VAL A 498 -53.62 4.61 -12.41
CA VAL A 498 -53.29 3.25 -12.90
C VAL A 498 -53.10 2.34 -11.68
N GLU A 499 -53.82 1.20 -11.63
CA GLU A 499 -53.54 0.08 -10.72
C GLU A 499 -52.66 -0.95 -11.44
N GLY A 500 -51.85 -1.71 -10.70
CA GLY A 500 -50.96 -2.73 -11.29
C GLY A 500 -50.12 -3.48 -10.27
N GLU A 501 -50.70 -4.48 -9.62
CA GLU A 501 -49.94 -5.46 -8.83
C GLU A 501 -49.11 -6.37 -9.75
N GLU A 502 -47.81 -6.53 -9.48
CA GLU A 502 -46.99 -7.59 -10.07
C GLU A 502 -46.45 -8.55 -8.98
N ASP A 503 -46.54 -9.84 -9.29
CA ASP A 503 -46.27 -10.94 -8.37
C ASP A 503 -44.78 -11.06 -7.96
N PRO A 504 -44.46 -11.17 -6.65
CA PRO A 504 -43.09 -11.32 -6.17
C PRO A 504 -42.41 -12.64 -6.60
N ALA A 505 -43.14 -13.71 -6.90
CA ALA A 505 -42.53 -14.96 -7.37
C ALA A 505 -41.89 -14.81 -8.76
N THR A 506 -42.48 -13.97 -9.62
CA THR A 506 -41.91 -13.61 -10.93
C THR A 506 -40.60 -12.82 -10.80
N ARG A 507 -40.50 -11.94 -9.79
CA ARG A 507 -39.25 -11.24 -9.45
C ARG A 507 -38.16 -12.21 -8.98
N LEU A 508 -38.52 -13.26 -8.22
CA LEU A 508 -37.58 -14.26 -7.73
C LEU A 508 -37.03 -15.14 -8.87
N ARG A 509 -37.87 -15.58 -9.81
CA ARG A 509 -37.45 -16.35 -10.99
C ARG A 509 -36.38 -15.62 -11.82
N ARG A 510 -36.63 -14.32 -12.10
CA ARG A 510 -35.71 -13.46 -12.87
C ARG A 510 -34.35 -13.22 -12.17
N LEU A 511 -34.24 -13.49 -10.87
CA LEU A 511 -32.98 -13.44 -10.11
C LEU A 511 -32.25 -14.79 -10.06
N ILE A 512 -32.97 -15.91 -10.09
CA ILE A 512 -32.39 -17.27 -10.13
C ILE A 512 -31.80 -17.56 -11.52
N GLU A 513 -32.56 -17.23 -12.57
CA GLU A 513 -32.14 -17.39 -13.97
C GLU A 513 -30.82 -16.65 -14.27
N LYS A 514 -30.63 -15.45 -13.68
CA LYS A 514 -29.44 -14.62 -13.86
C LYS A 514 -28.17 -15.11 -13.12
N ARG A 515 -28.25 -16.20 -12.34
CA ARG A 515 -27.11 -16.76 -11.56
C ARG A 515 -26.57 -18.08 -12.13
N GLN A 516 -27.29 -18.78 -12.99
CA GLN A 516 -26.82 -20.07 -13.52
C GLN A 516 -25.69 -19.92 -14.54
N THR A 517 -25.68 -18.83 -15.34
CA THR A 517 -24.69 -18.63 -16.41
C THR A 517 -23.27 -18.45 -15.86
N GLU A 518 -23.07 -17.60 -14.83
CA GLU A 518 -21.77 -17.39 -14.16
C GLU A 518 -21.18 -18.71 -13.63
N SER A 519 -22.02 -19.61 -13.09
CA SER A 519 -21.56 -20.88 -12.55
C SER A 519 -21.12 -21.88 -13.63
N ILE A 520 -21.62 -21.73 -14.86
CA ILE A 520 -21.27 -22.61 -15.99
C ILE A 520 -19.95 -22.18 -16.64
N GLU A 521 -19.65 -20.88 -16.74
CA GLU A 521 -18.34 -20.41 -17.21
C GLU A 521 -17.21 -20.82 -16.26
N ILE A 522 -17.41 -20.70 -14.94
CA ILE A 522 -16.41 -21.13 -13.94
C ILE A 522 -16.13 -22.63 -14.04
N LEU A 523 -17.17 -23.47 -14.21
CA LEU A 523 -17.00 -24.92 -14.38
C LEU A 523 -16.37 -25.29 -15.74
N ARG A 524 -16.61 -24.50 -16.80
CA ARG A 524 -15.97 -24.72 -18.09
C ARG A 524 -14.47 -24.44 -18.04
N GLY A 525 -14.07 -23.32 -17.43
CA GLY A 525 -12.66 -22.95 -17.23
C GLY A 525 -11.86 -23.90 -16.32
N TRP A 526 -12.51 -24.90 -15.71
CA TRP A 526 -11.87 -25.97 -14.93
C TRP A 526 -11.80 -27.32 -15.69
N MET A 527 -12.37 -27.43 -16.89
CA MET A 527 -12.29 -28.64 -17.74
C MET A 527 -11.42 -28.47 -18.99
N GLU A 528 -11.14 -27.24 -19.44
CA GLU A 528 -10.41 -26.95 -20.67
C GLU A 528 -8.87 -26.89 -20.49
N THR A 529 -8.33 -27.34 -19.34
CA THR A 529 -6.93 -27.11 -18.91
C THR A 529 -6.05 -28.37 -18.79
N ASP A 530 -6.59 -29.58 -19.01
CA ASP A 530 -5.89 -30.86 -18.75
C ASP A 530 -5.42 -31.60 -20.02
N GLU A 531 -5.59 -31.01 -21.22
CA GLU A 531 -5.12 -31.57 -22.51
C GLU A 531 -4.09 -30.68 -23.24
N GLU A 532 -2.98 -30.30 -22.57
CA GLU A 532 -1.72 -30.05 -23.32
C GLU A 532 -0.43 -30.07 -22.45
N ARG A 533 0.22 -31.25 -22.35
CA ARG A 533 1.66 -31.42 -22.67
C ARG A 533 2.15 -32.88 -22.57
N VAL A 534 3.15 -33.15 -23.42
CA VAL A 534 3.96 -34.39 -23.51
C VAL A 534 5.31 -34.15 -22.83
#